data_AF-A0A6A7LK91-F1
#
_entry.id   AF-A0A6A7LK91-F1
#
_cell.length_a   1.000
_cell.length_b   1.000
_cell.length_c   1.000
_cell.angle_alpha   90.00
_cell.angle_beta   90.00
_cell.angle_gamma   90.00
#
_symmetry.space_group_name_H-M   'P 1'
#
loop_
_entity.id
_entity.type
_entity.pdbx_description
1 polymer ?
#
loop_
_entity_poly.entity_id
_entity_poly.type
_entity_poly.pdbx_seq_one_letter_code
_entity_poly.pdbx_strand_id
1 'polypeptide(L)'
;MFRLEAPALQLWTLTVDDAKRIRQPILYVGGEDSAKYFQEVRKLIFTWFPHREEIMLPQTTHMLHMMYPQRVAEGLRNFFSKYHIQ
;
A
#
# COMPACT_ATOMS: atom_id res chain seq x y z
N MET A 1 3.82 26.28 10.08
CA MET A 1 3.10 25.01 9.89
C MET A 1 4.12 23.96 9.45
N PHE A 2 3.98 22.70 9.87
CA PHE A 2 4.89 21.57 9.57
C PHE A 2 6.35 21.68 10.04
N ARG A 3 6.58 22.18 11.26
CA ARG A 3 7.96 22.36 11.79
C ARG A 3 8.64 21.04 12.15
N LEU A 4 7.88 19.97 12.42
CA LEU A 4 8.42 18.66 12.79
C LEU A 4 8.31 17.68 11.62
N GLU A 5 7.21 17.75 10.89
CA GLU A 5 6.85 16.84 9.80
C GLU A 5 7.73 17.03 8.58
N ALA A 6 8.02 18.28 8.19
CA ALA A 6 8.84 18.54 7.01
C ALA A 6 10.29 18.05 7.19
N PRO A 7 10.98 18.32 8.32
CA PRO A 7 12.29 17.72 8.58
C PRO A 7 12.24 16.19 8.72
N ALA A 8 11.19 15.64 9.36
CA ALA A 8 11.06 14.19 9.52
C ALA A 8 10.93 13.46 8.18
N LEU A 9 10.19 14.03 7.21
CA LEU A 9 10.07 13.50 5.86
C LEU A 9 11.41 13.48 5.12
N GLN A 10 12.27 14.47 5.34
CA GLN A 10 13.61 14.51 4.72
C GLN A 10 14.58 13.49 5.30
N LEU A 11 14.40 13.14 6.58
CA LEU A 11 15.26 12.18 7.29
C LEU A 11 14.75 10.74 7.16
N TRP A 12 13.49 10.54 6.78
CA TRP A 12 12.91 9.21 6.70
C TRP A 12 13.46 8.44 5.49
N THR A 13 13.93 7.22 5.77
CA THR A 13 14.43 6.30 4.76
C THR A 13 13.79 4.93 4.95
N LEU A 14 13.34 4.33 3.84
CA LEU A 14 12.97 2.93 3.77
C LEU A 14 13.83 2.28 2.69
N THR A 15 14.70 1.35 3.06
CA THR A 15 15.54 0.64 2.10
C THR A 15 14.92 -0.69 1.68
N VAL A 16 15.46 -1.30 0.63
CA VAL A 16 15.08 -2.66 0.23
C VAL A 16 15.37 -3.68 1.33
N ASP A 17 16.45 -3.52 2.09
CA ASP A 17 16.80 -4.44 3.17
C ASP A 17 15.85 -4.28 4.37
N ASP A 18 15.42 -3.05 4.67
CA ASP A 18 14.36 -2.80 5.65
C ASP A 18 13.05 -3.46 5.23
N ALA A 19 12.66 -3.30 3.96
CA ALA A 19 11.44 -3.92 3.42
C ALA A 19 11.50 -5.45 3.45
N LYS A 20 12.65 -6.05 3.14
CA LYS A 20 12.87 -7.52 3.22
C LYS A 20 12.78 -8.07 4.64
N ARG A 21 13.02 -7.25 5.67
CA ARG A 21 12.87 -7.64 7.08
C ARG A 21 11.40 -7.74 7.50
N ILE A 22 10.48 -7.10 6.79
CA ILE A 22 9.04 -7.19 7.05
C ILE A 22 8.56 -8.53 6.49
N ARG A 23 8.33 -9.48 7.40
CA ARG A 23 7.87 -10.84 7.07
C ARG A 23 6.35 -11.00 7.13
N GLN A 24 5.67 -10.03 7.74
CA GLN A 24 4.23 -9.98 7.78
C GLN A 24 3.67 -9.81 6.35
N PRO A 25 2.53 -10.44 6.04
CA PRO A 25 1.82 -10.18 4.79
C PRO A 25 1.46 -8.69 4.66
N ILE A 26 1.63 -8.15 3.46
CA ILE A 26 1.20 -6.79 3.13
C ILE A 26 0.08 -6.83 2.08
N LEU A 27 -0.87 -5.91 2.21
CA LEU A 27 -1.91 -5.68 1.21
C LEU A 27 -1.74 -4.29 0.61
N TYR A 28 -1.47 -4.23 -0.70
CA TYR A 28 -1.50 -2.98 -1.46
C TYR A 28 -2.90 -2.75 -2.01
N VAL A 29 -3.52 -1.60 -1.67
CA VAL A 29 -4.81 -1.20 -2.24
C VAL A 29 -4.59 0.02 -3.11
N GLY A 30 -4.85 -0.11 -4.42
CA GLY A 30 -4.59 0.96 -5.39
C GLY A 30 -5.67 1.11 -6.44
N GLY A 31 -5.70 2.28 -7.07
CA GLY A 31 -6.55 2.55 -8.22
C GLY A 31 -5.83 2.32 -9.53
N GLU A 32 -6.49 1.71 -10.51
CA GLU A 32 -5.91 1.39 -11.83
C GLU A 32 -5.53 2.64 -12.62
N ASP A 33 -6.25 3.75 -12.40
CA ASP A 33 -6.06 5.01 -13.13
C ASP A 33 -5.08 5.95 -12.40
N SER A 34 -4.37 5.44 -11.38
CA SER A 34 -3.37 6.21 -10.65
C SER A 34 -2.28 6.73 -11.60
N ALA A 35 -1.78 7.93 -11.34
CA ALA A 35 -0.71 8.53 -12.14
C ALA A 35 0.53 7.62 -12.22
N LYS A 36 1.28 7.73 -13.32
CA LYS A 36 2.43 6.86 -13.63
C LYS A 36 3.41 6.68 -12.45
N TYR A 37 3.70 7.76 -11.74
CA TYR A 37 4.55 7.72 -10.55
C TYR A 37 4.08 6.68 -9.51
N PHE A 38 2.78 6.62 -9.21
CA PHE A 38 2.23 5.64 -8.26
C PHE A 38 2.25 4.21 -8.82
N GLN A 39 2.10 4.04 -10.13
CA GLN A 39 2.24 2.73 -10.76
C GLN A 39 3.68 2.21 -10.66
N GLU A 40 4.67 3.09 -10.81
CA GLU A 40 6.10 2.76 -10.61
C GLU A 40 6.40 2.43 -9.14
N VAL A 41 5.83 3.19 -8.20
CA VAL A 41 5.93 2.89 -6.76
C VAL A 41 5.32 1.52 -6.44
N ARG A 42 4.15 1.17 -6.98
CA ARG A 42 3.55 -0.16 -6.83
C ARG A 42 4.50 -1.26 -7.31
N LYS A 43 5.10 -1.10 -8.49
CA LYS A 43 6.09 -2.07 -9.01
C LYS A 43 7.27 -2.21 -8.04
N LEU A 44 7.76 -1.10 -7.48
CA LEU A 44 8.86 -1.11 -6.52
C LEU A 44 8.48 -1.86 -5.23
N ILE A 45 7.32 -1.57 -4.64
CA ILE A 45 6.77 -2.30 -3.49
C ILE A 45 6.73 -3.81 -3.80
N PHE A 46 6.30 -4.18 -5.02
CA PHE A 46 6.23 -5.57 -5.44
C PHE A 46 7.59 -6.23 -5.68
N THR A 47 8.67 -5.48 -5.78
CA THR A 47 10.03 -6.03 -5.83
C THR A 47 10.69 -6.10 -4.45
N TRP A 48 10.29 -5.23 -3.53
CA TRP A 48 10.93 -5.09 -2.23
C TRP A 48 10.34 -6.02 -1.16
N PHE A 49 9.01 -6.18 -1.15
CA PHE A 49 8.33 -6.93 -0.09
C PHE A 49 8.13 -8.40 -0.44
N PRO A 50 8.52 -9.34 0.43
CA PRO A 50 8.49 -10.77 0.14
C PRO A 50 7.07 -11.38 0.14
N HIS A 51 6.17 -10.89 1.00
CA HIS A 51 4.82 -11.43 1.19
C HIS A 51 3.78 -10.35 0.91
N ARG A 52 3.23 -10.36 -0.29
CA ARG A 52 2.41 -9.26 -0.79
C ARG A 52 1.20 -9.74 -1.57
N GLU A 53 0.12 -9.02 -1.39
CA GLU A 53 -1.11 -9.14 -2.16
C GLU A 53 -1.56 -7.76 -2.61
N GLU A 54 -2.47 -7.71 -3.58
CA GLU A 54 -3.04 -6.46 -4.04
C GLU A 54 -4.52 -6.53 -4.35
N ILE A 55 -5.16 -5.38 -4.22
CA ILE A 55 -6.47 -5.08 -4.76
C ILE A 55 -6.32 -3.85 -5.63
N MET A 56 -6.62 -4.01 -6.91
CA MET A 56 -6.66 -2.92 -7.88
C MET A 56 -8.13 -2.57 -8.19
N LEU A 57 -8.48 -1.30 -8.05
CA LEU A 57 -9.83 -0.80 -8.26
C LEU A 57 -9.91 -0.03 -9.58
N PRO A 58 -10.76 -0.46 -10.53
CA PRO A 58 -10.90 0.21 -11.81
C PRO A 58 -11.48 1.60 -11.61
N GLN A 59 -11.21 2.53 -12.53
CA GLN A 59 -11.84 3.86 -12.53
C GLN A 59 -11.58 4.67 -11.25
N THR A 60 -10.46 4.42 -10.56
CA THR A 60 -10.10 5.14 -9.33
C THR A 60 -8.66 5.60 -9.31
N THR A 61 -8.44 6.64 -8.52
CA THR A 61 -7.12 7.16 -8.13
C THR A 61 -7.00 7.18 -6.61
N HIS A 62 -7.05 8.35 -5.97
CA HIS A 62 -6.78 8.54 -4.54
C HIS A 62 -7.94 8.13 -3.63
N MET A 63 -9.17 8.50 -3.99
CA MET A 63 -10.37 8.36 -3.14
C MET A 63 -11.00 6.96 -3.26
N LEU A 64 -10.20 5.94 -3.53
CA LEU A 64 -10.65 4.59 -3.92
C LEU A 64 -11.59 3.93 -2.91
N HIS A 65 -11.42 4.23 -1.62
CA HIS A 65 -12.22 3.68 -0.53
C HIS A 65 -13.56 4.39 -0.35
N MET A 66 -13.69 5.63 -0.84
CA MET A 66 -14.97 6.32 -0.93
C MET A 66 -15.74 5.94 -2.19
N MET A 67 -15.04 5.65 -3.29
CA MET A 67 -15.67 5.26 -4.55
C MET A 67 -16.15 3.81 -4.55
N TYR A 68 -15.37 2.89 -3.98
CA TYR A 68 -15.70 1.47 -3.88
C TYR A 68 -15.59 0.93 -2.43
N PRO A 69 -16.35 1.49 -1.48
CA PRO A 69 -16.21 1.12 -0.06
C PRO A 69 -16.47 -0.37 0.20
N GLN A 70 -17.43 -0.97 -0.49
CA GLN A 70 -17.74 -2.39 -0.33
C GLN A 70 -16.59 -3.27 -0.82
N ARG A 71 -16.02 -2.98 -2.00
CA ARG A 71 -14.88 -3.78 -2.52
C ARG A 71 -13.66 -3.68 -1.63
N VAL A 72 -13.37 -2.48 -1.10
CA VAL A 72 -12.27 -2.31 -0.15
C VAL A 72 -12.54 -3.10 1.14
N ALA A 73 -13.74 -2.99 1.71
CA ALA A 73 -14.11 -3.71 2.92
C ALA A 73 -14.05 -5.24 2.75
N GLU A 74 -14.53 -5.77 1.63
CA GLU A 74 -14.45 -7.19 1.30
C GLU A 74 -13.00 -7.67 1.15
N GLY A 75 -12.17 -6.89 0.47
CA GLY A 75 -10.76 -7.19 0.30
C GLY A 75 -10.00 -7.22 1.63
N LEU A 76 -10.25 -6.23 2.49
CA LEU A 76 -9.70 -6.20 3.86
C LEU A 76 -10.17 -7.41 4.67
N ARG A 77 -11.46 -7.73 4.65
CA ARG A 77 -12.00 -8.92 5.32
C ARG A 77 -11.30 -10.19 4.85
N ASN A 78 -11.17 -10.38 3.54
CA ASN A 78 -10.54 -11.57 2.97
C ASN A 78 -9.07 -11.68 3.38
N PHE A 79 -8.34 -10.57 3.35
CA PHE A 79 -6.94 -10.51 3.77
C PHE A 79 -6.77 -10.86 5.25
N PHE A 80 -7.58 -10.28 6.15
CA PHE A 80 -7.50 -10.56 7.58
C PHE A 80 -7.98 -11.97 7.95
N SER A 81 -8.98 -12.52 7.26
CA SER A 81 -9.38 -13.91 7.44
C SER A 81 -8.28 -14.89 7.02
N LYS A 82 -7.49 -14.53 6.00
CA LYS A 82 -6.36 -15.34 5.53
C LYS A 82 -5.16 -15.24 6.47
N TYR A 83 -4.87 -14.04 6.96
CA TYR A 83 -3.75 -13.73 7.82
C TYR A 83 -4.23 -13.23 9.17
N HIS A 84 -4.36 -14.16 10.11
CA HIS A 84 -4.73 -13.84 11.49
C HIS A 84 -3.74 -12.84 12.07
N ILE A 85 -4.24 -11.67 12.46
CA ILE A 85 -3.49 -10.73 13.27
C ILE A 85 -3.45 -11.34 14.68
N GLN A 86 -2.30 -11.87 15.08
CA GLN A 86 -2.07 -12.28 16.47
C GLN A 86 -1.86 -11.06 17.37
#